data_AF-A0A972Y389-F1
#
_entry.id   AF-A0A972Y389-F1
#
_cell.length_a   1.000
_cell.length_b   1.000
_cell.length_c   1.000
_cell.angle_alpha   90.00
_cell.angle_beta   90.00
_cell.angle_gamma   90.00
#
_symmetry.space_group_name_H-M   'P 1'
#
loop_
_entity.id
_entity.type
_entity.pdbx_description
1 polymer ?
#
loop_
_entity_poly.entity_id
_entity_poly.type
_entity_poly.pdbx_seq_one_letter_code
_entity_poly.pdbx_strand_id
1 'polypeptide(L)' 'MASSLTFKYMRTCLKAGIKIYPVLKSKHSRLLKIHIDNNGELRKGTEIYEPKEVYKKILSLYKEIYIRKLEPQGISLK' A
#
# COMPACT_ATOMS: atom_id res chain seq x y z
N MET A 1 -5.13 11.35 11.25
CA MET A 1 -4.61 12.33 10.25
C MET A 1 -3.50 11.65 9.46
N ALA A 2 -3.64 11.46 8.16
CA ALA A 2 -2.54 10.98 7.32
C ALA A 2 -1.54 12.14 7.15
N SER A 3 -0.26 11.90 7.45
CA SER A 3 0.77 12.94 7.33
C SER A 3 1.03 13.27 5.86
N SER A 4 1.47 14.50 5.57
CA SER A 4 1.88 14.95 4.22
C SER A 4 2.84 13.97 3.53
N LEU A 5 3.70 13.32 4.32
CA LEU A 5 4.63 12.29 3.88
C LEU A 5 3.94 11.02 3.35
N THR A 6 2.80 10.64 3.93
CA THR A 6 2.05 9.46 3.51
C THR A 6 1.39 9.69 2.15
N PHE A 7 0.89 10.91 1.92
CA PHE A 7 0.38 11.32 0.61
C PHE A 7 1.49 11.35 -0.45
N LYS A 8 2.72 11.74 -0.08
CA LYS A 8 3.87 11.66 -0.98
C LYS A 8 4.14 10.22 -1.41
N TYR A 9 4.19 9.26 -0.47
CA TYR A 9 4.40 7.85 -0.78
C TYR A 9 3.31 7.29 -1.70
N MET A 10 2.04 7.54 -1.36
CA MET A 10 0.91 7.12 -2.19
C MET A 10 1.00 7.69 -3.59
N ARG A 11 1.27 9.00 -3.72
CA ARG A 11 1.37 9.67 -5.03
C ARG A 11 2.51 9.11 -5.87
N THR A 12 3.68 8.87 -5.29
CA THR A 12 4.83 8.30 -6.02
C THR A 12 4.55 6.86 -6.45
N CYS A 13 3.97 6.04 -5.57
CA CYS A 13 3.57 4.67 -5.92
C CYS A 13 2.54 4.65 -7.04
N LEU A 14 1.53 5.53 -6.99
CA LEU A 14 0.53 5.67 -8.04
C LEU A 14 1.15 6.08 -9.39
N LYS A 15 2.11 7.01 -9.39
CA LYS A 15 2.87 7.39 -10.59
C LYS A 15 3.69 6.24 -11.17
N ALA A 16 4.20 5.35 -10.31
CA ALA A 16 4.89 4.12 -10.70
C ALA A 16 3.93 2.98 -11.11
N GLY A 17 2.61 3.22 -11.11
CA GLY A 17 1.59 2.24 -11.46
C GLY A 17 1.27 1.23 -10.36
N ILE A 18 1.69 1.52 -9.11
CA ILE A 18 1.42 0.68 -7.94
C ILE A 18 0.16 1.17 -7.22
N LYS A 19 -0.85 0.31 -7.13
CA LYS A 19 -2.11 0.58 -6.44
C LYS A 19 -2.32 -0.45 -5.33
N ILE A 20 -2.66 0.01 -4.13
CA ILE A 20 -2.93 -0.84 -2.98
C ILE A 20 -4.33 -0.52 -2.49
N TYR A 21 -5.21 -1.52 -2.44
CA TYR A 21 -6.60 -1.31 -2.09
C TYR A 21 -7.18 -2.50 -1.31
N PRO A 22 -8.16 -2.25 -0.42
CA PRO A 22 -8.83 -3.31 0.30
C PRO A 22 -9.92 -3.96 -0.55
N VAL A 23 -10.14 -5.25 -0.36
CA VAL A 23 -11.20 -6.05 -1.00
C VAL A 23 -11.89 -6.89 0.05
N LEU A 24 -13.22 -7.02 -0.02
CA LEU A 24 -13.97 -7.88 0.90
C LEU A 24 -13.53 -9.34 0.77
N LYS A 25 -13.29 -10.02 1.90
CA LYS A 25 -12.99 -11.45 1.93
C LYS A 25 -14.14 -12.27 1.34
N SER A 26 -15.37 -11.88 1.66
CA SER A 26 -16.62 -12.52 1.22
C SER A 26 -17.75 -11.49 1.27
N LYS A 27 -18.79 -11.67 0.45
CA LYS A 27 -19.97 -10.79 0.37
C LYS A 27 -20.69 -10.59 1.72
N HIS A 28 -20.56 -11.55 2.63
CA HIS A 28 -21.21 -11.51 3.95
C HIS A 28 -20.26 -11.15 5.10
N SER A 29 -18.97 -10.91 4.82
CA SER A 29 -17.97 -10.62 5.84
C SER A 29 -17.56 -9.16 5.79
N ARG A 30 -17.48 -8.51 6.96
CA ARG A 30 -16.89 -7.16 7.10
C ARG A 30 -15.36 -7.17 7.05
N LEU A 31 -14.75 -8.34 6.90
CA LEU A 31 -13.31 -8.52 6.87
C LEU A 31 -12.74 -8.22 5.48
N LEU A 32 -11.58 -7.59 5.46
CA LEU A 32 -10.94 -7.08 4.25
C LEU A 32 -9.59 -7.78 4.03
N LYS A 33 -9.28 -8.04 2.77
CA LYS A 33 -7.95 -8.42 2.28
C LYS A 33 -7.33 -7.22 1.60
N ILE A 34 -6.00 -7.17 1.53
CA ILE A 34 -5.29 -6.12 0.81
C ILE A 34 -4.78 -6.69 -0.50
N HIS A 35 -5.09 -6.03 -1.61
CA HIS A 35 -4.54 -6.36 -2.91
C HIS A 35 -3.53 -5.29 -3.31
N ILE A 36 -2.44 -5.72 -3.95
CA ILE A 36 -1.43 -4.85 -4.53
C ILE A 36 -1.40 -5.13 -6.03
N ASP A 37 -1.72 -4.11 -6.81
CA ASP A 37 -1.59 -4.11 -8.27
C ASP A 37 -0.33 -3.33 -8.62
N ASN A 38 0.56 -3.92 -9.40
CA ASN A 38 1.76 -3.29 -9.91
C ASN A 38 1.73 -3.35 -11.45
N ASN A 39 1.27 -2.29 -12.10
CA ASN A 39 1.17 -2.21 -13.56
C ASN A 39 0.38 -3.38 -14.19
N GLY A 40 -0.69 -3.84 -13.54
CA GLY A 40 -1.52 -4.96 -13.99
C GLY A 40 -1.14 -6.31 -13.38
N GLU A 41 0.02 -6.42 -12.72
CA GLU A 41 0.37 -7.61 -11.95
C GLU A 41 -0.32 -7.59 -10.58
N LEU A 42 -1.45 -8.28 -10.47
CA LEU A 42 -2.23 -8.37 -9.24
C LEU A 42 -1.64 -9.40 -8.27
N ARG A 43 -1.14 -8.92 -7.13
CA ARG A 43 -0.80 -9.74 -5.97
C ARG A 43 -1.92 -9.69 -4.94
N LYS A 44 -2.58 -10.83 -4.74
CA LYS A 44 -3.66 -10.97 -3.76
C LYS A 44 -3.06 -11.22 -2.38
N GLY A 45 -3.38 -10.37 -1.41
CA GLY A 45 -3.04 -10.61 -0.02
C GLY A 45 -3.81 -11.78 0.56
N THR A 46 -3.14 -12.57 1.39
CA THR A 46 -3.72 -13.71 2.12
C THR A 46 -4.19 -13.30 3.51
N GLU A 47 -3.56 -12.27 4.08
CA GLU A 47 -3.90 -11.69 5.37
C GLU A 47 -5.28 -11.02 5.36
N ILE A 48 -5.95 -11.07 6.52
CA ILE A 48 -7.32 -10.58 6.70
C ILE A 48 -7.31 -9.54 7.83
N TYR A 49 -7.97 -8.42 7.59
CA TYR A 49 -7.99 -7.28 8.48
C TYR A 49 -9.42 -6.83 8.79
N GLU A 50 -9.60 -6.25 9.97
CA GLU A 50 -10.81 -5.48 10.27
C GLU A 50 -10.79 -4.12 9.54
N PRO A 51 -11.97 -3.52 9.25
CA PRO A 51 -12.06 -2.21 8.60
C PRO A 51 -11.24 -1.10 9.28
N LYS A 52 -11.16 -1.13 10.61
CA LYS A 52 -10.41 -0.14 11.40
C LYS A 52 -8.88 -0.26 11.24
N GLU A 53 -8.39 -1.41 10.82
CA GLU A 53 -6.95 -1.72 10.75
C GLU A 53 -6.41 -1.72 9.32
N VAL A 54 -7.25 -2.08 8.35
CA VAL A 54 -6.84 -2.23 6.94
C VAL A 54 -6.20 -0.95 6.40
N TYR A 55 -6.73 0.21 6.77
CA TYR A 55 -6.23 1.49 6.28
C TYR A 55 -4.82 1.77 6.79
N LYS A 56 -4.56 1.51 8.08
CA LYS A 56 -3.22 1.64 8.66
C LYS A 56 -2.23 0.72 7.95
N LYS A 57 -2.63 -0.51 7.64
CA LYS A 57 -1.78 -1.46 6.93
C LYS A 57 -1.50 -1.03 5.49
N ILE A 58 -2.50 -0.53 4.75
CA ILE A 58 -2.31 0.01 3.40
C ILE A 58 -1.30 1.15 3.38
N LEU A 59 -1.40 2.10 4.33
CA LEU A 59 -0.44 3.19 4.44
C LEU A 59 0.98 2.69 4.75
N SER A 60 1.12 1.68 5.62
CA SER A 60 2.41 1.03 5.90
C SER A 60 3.01 0.41 4.63
N LEU A 61 2.20 -0.30 3.84
CA LEU A 61 2.64 -0.93 2.60
C LEU A 61 3.09 0.10 1.56
N TYR A 62 2.37 1.23 1.43
CA TYR A 62 2.81 2.33 0.56
C TYR A 62 4.18 2.89 0.97
N LYS A 63 4.41 3.06 2.28
CA LYS A 63 5.71 3.48 2.81
C LYS A 63 6.80 2.45 2.53
N GLU A 64 6.54 1.17 2.80
CA GLU A 64 7.51 0.08 2.59
C GLU A 64 7.89 -0.06 1.11
N ILE A 65 6.91 -0.01 0.20
CA ILE A 65 7.14 -0.07 -1.24
C ILE A 65 7.92 1.15 -1.71
N TYR A 66 7.56 2.35 -1.22
CA TYR A 66 8.31 3.55 -1.52
C TYR A 66 9.78 3.37 -1.12
N ILE A 67 10.07 3.03 0.14
CA ILE A 67 11.45 2.88 0.64
C ILE A 67 12.22 1.80 -0.13
N ARG A 68 11.60 0.66 -0.44
CA ARG A 68 12.30 -0.48 -1.06
C ARG A 68 12.49 -0.36 -2.57
N LYS A 69 11.56 0.30 -3.28
CA LYS A 69 11.52 0.27 -4.75
C LYS A 69 11.68 1.65 -5.40
N LEU A 70 11.28 2.72 -4.73
CA LEU A 70 11.12 4.04 -5.34
C LEU A 70 11.94 5.14 -4.66
N GLU A 71 12.37 4.91 -3.43
CA GLU A 71 13.46 5.68 -2.84
C GLU A 71 14.70 5.28 -3.66
N PRO A 72 15.31 6.22 -4.40
CA PRO A 72 16.62 5.95 -4.92
C PRO A 72 17.47 5.55 -3.72
N GLN A 73 18.27 4.50 -3.85
CA GLN A 73 19.43 4.37 -2.99
C GLN A 73 20.30 5.62 -3.25
N GLY A 74 19.96 6.76 -2.64
CA GLY A 74 20.91 7.81 -2.39
C GLY A 74 21.95 7.13 -1.51
N ILE A 75 23.16 6.89 -2.00
CA ILE A 75 24.18 7.93 -1.94
C ILE A 75 24.00 8.66 -0.62
N SER A 76 24.80 8.21 0.35
CA SER A 76 25.24 9.01 1.47
C SER A 76 25.33 10.47 1.05
N LEU A 77 24.37 11.28 1.49
CA LEU A 77 24.70 12.67 1.75
C LEU A 77 25.61 12.58 2.98
N LYS A 78 26.90 12.79 2.71
CA LYS A 78 28.00 13.02 3.64
C LYS A 78 27.58 13.34 5.07
#